data_AF-A0A1I7NC69-F1
#
_entry.id   AF-A0A1I7NC69-F1
#
_cell.length_a   1.000
_cell.length_b   1.000
_cell.length_c   1.000
_cell.angle_alpha   90.00
_cell.angle_beta   90.00
_cell.angle_gamma   90.00
#
_symmetry.space_group_name_H-M   'P 1'
#
loop_
_entity.id
_entity.type
_entity.pdbx_description
1 polymer ?
#
loop_
_entity_poly.entity_id
_entity_poly.type
_entity_poly.pdbx_seq_one_letter_code
_entity_poly.pdbx_strand_id
1 'polypeptide(L)'
;MSLMLGKPGAPVFLERRPQAWAGMVGFLAGRGYSSVAIAERLNDGTHPATIRAMVTRRWKLRPPGARKGRMVDVMVPMRAKERAAIEKNAAARGLTSGEYCRRMLVCASMPRDRYGEFVQQDRFDD
;
A
#
# COMPACT_ATOMS: atom_id res chain seq x y z
N MET A 1 -30.81 24.24 -23.16
CA MET A 1 -30.59 23.54 -21.87
C MET A 1 -31.63 22.44 -21.78
N SER A 2 -31.30 21.21 -22.17
CA SER A 2 -32.29 20.12 -22.30
C SER A 2 -32.33 19.29 -21.02
N LEU A 3 -33.38 19.46 -20.23
CA LEU A 3 -33.71 18.61 -19.08
C LEU A 3 -34.22 17.26 -19.61
N MET A 4 -33.37 16.22 -19.60
CA MET A 4 -33.89 14.86 -19.74
C MET A 4 -34.65 14.50 -18.46
N LEU A 5 -35.99 14.48 -18.54
CA LEU A 5 -36.85 13.89 -17.51
C LEU A 5 -36.53 12.39 -17.42
N GLY A 6 -35.84 11.98 -16.35
CA GLY A 6 -35.73 10.56 -16.00
C GLY A 6 -37.11 9.99 -15.65
N LYS A 7 -37.39 8.74 -16.07
CA LYS A 7 -38.63 8.03 -15.73
C LYS A 7 -38.83 7.98 -14.21
N PRO A 8 -40.06 8.18 -13.69
CA PRO A 8 -40.35 7.98 -12.28
C PRO A 8 -39.96 6.55 -11.85
N GLY A 9 -39.14 6.42 -10.82
CA GLY A 9 -38.63 5.12 -10.33
C GLY A 9 -37.27 4.69 -10.91
N ALA A 10 -36.69 5.43 -11.86
CA ALA A 10 -35.30 5.20 -12.24
C ALA A 10 -34.37 5.54 -11.08
N PRO A 11 -33.30 4.75 -10.84
CA PRO A 11 -32.35 5.06 -9.77
C PRO A 11 -31.74 6.45 -10.00
N VAL A 12 -31.91 7.33 -9.01
CA VAL A 12 -31.43 8.73 -9.04
C VAL A 12 -29.90 8.78 -9.13
N PHE A 13 -29.22 7.68 -8.81
CA PHE A 13 -27.77 7.53 -8.90
C PHE A 13 -27.41 6.23 -9.62
N LEU A 14 -26.51 6.31 -10.60
CA LEU A 14 -25.91 5.15 -11.23
C LEU A 14 -24.62 4.79 -10.47
N GLU A 15 -24.59 3.61 -9.88
CA GLU A 15 -23.40 3.13 -9.15
C GLU A 15 -22.24 2.90 -10.13
N ARG A 16 -21.26 3.81 -10.13
CA ARG A 16 -20.06 3.69 -10.98
C ARG A 16 -19.09 2.60 -10.52
N ARG A 17 -19.13 2.24 -9.22
CA ARG A 17 -18.22 1.28 -8.58
C ARG A 17 -19.01 0.50 -7.54
N PRO A 18 -18.97 -0.85 -7.55
CA PRO A 18 -19.75 -1.66 -6.64
C PRO A 18 -19.27 -1.50 -5.19
N GLN A 19 -20.16 -1.69 -4.21
CA GLN A 19 -19.80 -1.63 -2.79
C GLN A 19 -18.66 -2.59 -2.39
N ALA A 20 -18.60 -3.77 -3.01
CA ALA A 20 -17.52 -4.73 -2.78
C ALA A 20 -16.14 -4.14 -3.13
N TRP A 21 -16.06 -3.32 -4.17
CA TRP A 21 -14.85 -2.62 -4.56
C TRP A 21 -14.43 -1.61 -3.48
N ALA A 22 -15.37 -0.81 -2.98
CA ALA A 22 -15.11 0.12 -1.88
C ALA A 22 -14.65 -0.62 -0.60
N GLY A 23 -15.30 -1.74 -0.28
CA GLY A 23 -14.90 -2.60 0.84
C GLY A 23 -13.45 -3.09 0.73
N MET A 24 -13.04 -3.52 -0.48
CA MET A 24 -11.66 -3.95 -0.74
C MET A 24 -10.65 -2.82 -0.54
N VAL A 25 -10.95 -1.61 -1.03
CA VAL A 25 -10.07 -0.46 -0.82
C VAL A 25 -9.93 -0.14 0.67
N GLY A 26 -11.04 -0.14 1.41
CA GLY A 26 -11.02 0.09 2.86
C GLY A 26 -10.18 -0.94 3.60
N PHE A 27 -10.34 -2.23 3.26
CA PHE A 27 -9.57 -3.32 3.85
C PHE A 27 -8.07 -3.17 3.61
N LEU A 28 -7.64 -2.92 2.36
CA LEU A 28 -6.23 -2.78 2.02
C LEU A 28 -5.60 -1.53 2.64
N ALA A 29 -6.33 -0.40 2.65
CA ALA A 29 -5.90 0.81 3.32
C ALA A 29 -5.75 0.60 4.85
N GLY A 30 -6.67 -0.14 5.47
CA GLY A 30 -6.58 -0.53 6.88
C GLY A 30 -5.36 -1.39 7.20
N ARG A 31 -4.86 -2.16 6.22
CA ARG A 31 -3.62 -2.95 6.33
C ARG A 31 -2.34 -2.15 6.03
N GLY A 32 -2.44 -0.84 5.81
CA GLY A 32 -1.30 0.02 5.56
C GLY A 32 -0.79 0.02 4.11
N TYR A 33 -1.53 -0.55 3.16
CA TYR A 33 -1.12 -0.49 1.75
C TYR A 33 -1.16 0.95 1.23
N SER A 34 -0.14 1.31 0.44
CA SER A 34 -0.10 2.62 -0.22
C SER A 34 -1.16 2.71 -1.31
N SER A 35 -1.56 3.93 -1.68
CA SER A 35 -2.54 4.13 -2.76
C SER A 35 -2.09 3.55 -4.11
N VAL A 36 -0.78 3.41 -4.33
CA VAL A 36 -0.20 2.80 -5.53
C VAL A 36 -0.36 1.28 -5.46
N ALA A 37 0.05 0.66 -4.35
CA ALA A 37 -0.07 -0.77 -4.16
C ALA A 37 -1.54 -1.25 -4.17
N ILE A 38 -2.47 -0.43 -3.67
CA ILE A 38 -3.91 -0.73 -3.79
C ILE A 38 -4.35 -0.69 -5.26
N ALA A 39 -3.93 0.32 -6.05
CA ALA A 39 -4.28 0.40 -7.47
C ALA A 39 -3.78 -0.80 -8.27
N GLU A 40 -2.52 -1.20 -8.05
CA GLU A 40 -1.92 -2.39 -8.66
C GLU A 40 -2.71 -3.65 -8.29
N ARG A 41 -3.10 -3.78 -7.01
CA ARG A 41 -3.84 -4.95 -6.53
C ARG A 41 -5.28 -5.02 -7.03
N LEU A 42 -5.90 -3.88 -7.31
CA LEU A 42 -7.23 -3.82 -7.94
C LEU A 42 -7.18 -4.13 -9.43
N ASN A 43 -6.07 -3.77 -10.11
CA ASN A 43 -5.82 -3.99 -11.54
C ASN A 43 -7.01 -3.64 -12.46
N ASP A 44 -7.71 -2.56 -12.14
CA ASP A 44 -8.96 -2.15 -12.79
C ASP A 44 -8.86 -0.76 -13.45
N GLY A 45 -7.63 -0.30 -13.68
CA GLY A 45 -7.33 1.03 -14.21
C GLY A 45 -7.55 2.19 -13.24
N THR A 46 -7.86 1.93 -11.96
CA THR A 46 -8.04 3.01 -10.99
C THR A 46 -6.72 3.74 -10.72
N HIS A 47 -6.71 5.05 -10.96
CA HIS A 47 -5.54 5.87 -10.65
C HIS A 47 -5.31 5.97 -9.12
N PRO A 48 -4.04 5.85 -8.63
CA PRO A 48 -3.72 5.95 -7.21
C PRO A 48 -4.24 7.22 -6.52
N ALA A 49 -4.29 8.35 -7.24
CA ALA A 49 -4.84 9.60 -6.71
C ALA A 49 -6.33 9.50 -6.33
N THR A 50 -7.11 8.71 -7.06
CA THR A 50 -8.53 8.45 -6.77
C THR A 50 -8.68 7.70 -5.46
N ILE A 51 -7.87 6.66 -5.26
CA ILE A 51 -7.84 5.88 -4.02
C ILE A 51 -7.43 6.77 -2.85
N ARG A 52 -6.37 7.57 -3.01
CA ARG A 52 -5.93 8.52 -2.00
C ARG A 52 -7.02 9.52 -1.64
N ALA A 53 -7.69 10.11 -2.63
CA ALA A 53 -8.77 11.07 -2.40
C ALA A 53 -9.96 10.41 -1.67
N MET A 54 -10.30 9.18 -2.03
CA MET A 54 -11.37 8.42 -1.38
C MET A 54 -11.05 8.14 0.10
N VAL A 55 -9.90 7.52 0.38
CA VAL A 55 -9.49 7.14 1.74
C VAL A 55 -9.30 8.37 2.63
N THR A 56 -8.57 9.39 2.15
CA THR A 56 -8.16 10.52 2.99
C THR A 56 -9.17 11.66 3.07
N ARG A 57 -9.82 12.01 1.94
CA ARG A 57 -10.72 13.18 1.89
C ARG A 57 -12.17 12.80 2.11
N ARG A 58 -12.64 11.70 1.50
CA ARG A 58 -14.05 11.30 1.57
C ARG A 58 -14.34 10.49 2.82
N TRP A 59 -13.61 9.41 3.05
CA TRP A 59 -13.82 8.54 4.20
C TRP A 59 -13.10 9.03 5.47
N LYS A 60 -12.15 9.96 5.30
CA LYS A 60 -11.34 10.52 6.39
C LYS A 60 -10.67 9.43 7.23
N LEU A 61 -10.40 8.28 6.61
CA LEU A 61 -9.64 7.21 7.23
C LEU A 61 -8.21 7.71 7.36
N ARG A 62 -7.76 7.79 8.62
CA ARG A 62 -6.35 8.01 8.92
C ARG A 62 -5.73 6.63 9.03
N PRO A 63 -4.74 6.29 8.20
CA PRO A 63 -3.95 5.09 8.45
C PRO A 63 -3.45 5.15 9.89
N PRO A 64 -3.51 4.05 10.65
CA PRO A 64 -2.86 4.00 11.96
C PRO A 64 -1.40 4.43 11.80
N GLY A 65 -0.96 5.42 12.57
CA GLY A 65 0.40 6.00 12.45
C GLY A 65 0.54 7.23 11.53
N ALA A 66 -0.47 7.63 10.76
CA ALA A 66 -0.37 8.74 9.78
C ALA A 66 -0.35 10.17 10.39
N ARG A 67 0.09 10.37 11.63
CA ARG A 67 0.44 11.71 12.13
C ARG A 67 1.84 12.07 11.64
N LYS A 68 2.04 13.31 11.22
CA LYS A 68 3.35 13.85 10.82
C LYS A 68 4.39 13.51 11.89
N GLY A 69 5.42 12.75 11.52
CA GLY A 69 6.51 12.33 12.42
C GLY A 69 6.31 11.00 13.18
N ARG A 70 5.21 10.26 12.96
CA ARG A 70 5.06 8.90 13.51
C ARG A 70 5.56 7.85 12.51
N MET A 71 6.00 6.71 13.05
CA MET A 71 6.39 5.55 12.27
C MET A 71 5.19 5.04 11.46
N VAL A 72 5.45 4.71 10.19
CA VAL A 72 4.49 4.09 9.29
C VAL A 72 4.96 2.66 9.06
N ASP A 73 4.06 1.71 9.25
CA ASP A 73 4.35 0.30 9.00
C ASP A 73 4.29 0.03 7.49
N VAL A 74 5.39 -0.50 6.95
CA VAL A 74 5.46 -0.99 5.57
C VAL A 74 5.31 -2.50 5.62
N MET A 75 4.21 -3.01 5.07
CA MET A 75 3.97 -4.45 4.98
C MET A 75 4.73 -5.02 3.76
N VAL A 76 5.75 -5.83 4.02
CA VAL A 76 6.50 -6.55 2.98
C VAL A 76 6.10 -8.03 3.03
N PRO A 77 5.34 -8.55 2.06
CA PRO A 77 5.06 -9.98 2.01
C PRO A 77 6.37 -10.74 1.76
N MET A 78 6.59 -11.80 2.54
CA MET A 78 7.80 -12.62 2.46
C MET A 78 7.47 -14.09 2.71
N ARG A 79 8.24 -14.99 2.10
CA ARG A 79 8.16 -16.43 2.33
C ARG A 79 8.71 -16.76 3.72
N ALA A 80 8.24 -17.85 4.33
CA ALA A 80 8.69 -18.27 5.67
C ALA A 80 10.22 -18.47 5.75
N LYS A 81 10.82 -19.00 4.67
CA LYS A 81 12.28 -19.21 4.55
C LYS A 81 13.06 -17.89 4.58
N GLU A 82 12.56 -16.86 3.90
CA GLU A 82 13.19 -15.53 3.85
C GLU A 82 13.14 -14.89 5.24
N ARG A 83 12.00 -14.99 5.93
CA ARG A 83 11.85 -14.51 7.31
C ARG A 83 12.87 -15.14 8.26
N ALA A 84 13.03 -16.47 8.21
CA ALA A 84 13.99 -17.18 9.06
C ALA A 84 15.45 -16.77 8.80
N ALA A 85 15.80 -16.53 7.54
CA ALA A 85 17.13 -16.03 7.18
C ALA A 85 17.38 -14.62 7.75
N ILE A 86 16.38 -13.73 7.69
CA ILE A 86 16.45 -12.39 8.27
C ILE A 86 16.63 -12.46 9.79
N GLU A 87 15.84 -13.28 10.48
CA GLU A 87 15.93 -13.46 11.94
C GLU A 87 17.33 -13.94 12.36
N LYS A 88 17.88 -14.94 11.66
CA LYS A 88 19.23 -15.44 11.92
C LYS A 88 20.29 -14.34 11.73
N ASN A 89 20.21 -13.57 10.65
CA ASN A 89 21.16 -12.50 10.34
C ASN A 89 21.06 -11.31 11.30
N ALA A 90 19.86 -11.01 11.78
CA ALA A 90 19.60 -9.99 12.78
C ALA A 90 20.15 -10.41 14.15
N ALA A 91 19.90 -11.67 14.56
CA ALA A 91 20.42 -12.24 15.80
C ALA A 91 21.96 -12.24 15.85
N ALA A 92 22.62 -12.59 14.74
CA ALA A 92 24.08 -12.53 14.63
C ALA A 92 24.67 -11.13 14.83
N ARG A 93 23.85 -10.08 14.71
CA ARG A 93 24.23 -8.67 14.89
C ARG A 93 23.65 -8.05 16.17
N GLY A 94 22.99 -8.84 17.02
CA GLY A 94 22.33 -8.35 18.23
C GLY A 94 21.15 -7.41 17.95
N LEU A 95 20.52 -7.52 16.78
CA LEU A 95 19.39 -6.68 16.36
C LEU A 95 18.10 -7.48 16.28
N THR A 96 16.97 -6.81 16.46
CA THR A 96 15.66 -7.36 16.10
C THR A 96 15.52 -7.37 14.58
N SER A 97 14.73 -8.30 14.03
CA SER A 97 14.46 -8.37 12.59
C SER A 97 13.92 -7.05 12.05
N GLY A 98 13.05 -6.38 12.81
CA GLY A 98 12.50 -5.07 12.45
C GLY A 98 13.57 -3.97 12.35
N GLU A 99 14.46 -3.87 13.34
CA GLU A 99 15.55 -2.88 13.32
C GLU A 99 16.61 -3.21 12.27
N TYR A 100 16.90 -4.50 12.06
CA TYR A 100 17.78 -4.95 11.00
C TYR A 100 17.25 -4.55 9.61
N CYS A 101 15.99 -4.85 9.32
CA CYS A 101 15.33 -4.44 8.08
C CYS A 101 15.23 -2.92 7.95
N ARG A 102 14.88 -2.21 9.04
CA ARG A 102 14.82 -0.75 9.05
C ARG A 102 16.17 -0.14 8.69
N ARG A 103 17.27 -0.60 9.28
CA ARG A 103 18.62 -0.10 8.96
C ARG A 103 18.98 -0.37 7.51
N MET A 104 18.74 -1.59 7.02
CA MET A 104 18.97 -1.92 5.62
C MET A 104 18.21 -0.98 4.69
N LEU A 105 16.90 -0.83 4.91
CA LEU A 105 16.04 0.01 4.06
C LEU A 105 16.43 1.49 4.14
N VAL A 106 16.61 2.05 5.33
CA VAL A 106 16.93 3.47 5.51
C VAL A 106 18.32 3.80 4.95
N CYS A 107 19.32 2.94 5.20
CA CYS A 107 20.67 3.17 4.70
C CYS A 107 20.81 2.95 3.19
N ALA A 108 20.06 2.01 2.61
CA ALA A 108 20.13 1.73 1.18
C ALA A 108 19.33 2.74 0.33
N SER A 109 18.23 3.29 0.86
CA SER A 109 17.28 4.10 0.08
C SER A 109 17.48 5.63 0.17
N MET A 110 18.32 6.17 1.07
CA MET A 110 18.48 7.63 1.24
C MET A 110 19.89 8.06 1.72
N PRO A 111 20.46 9.18 1.22
CA PRO A 111 20.12 9.98 0.02
C PRO A 111 20.90 9.58 -1.24
N ARG A 112 21.84 8.64 -1.12
CA ARG A 112 22.49 7.99 -2.27
C ARG A 112 21.87 6.62 -2.38
N ASP A 113 20.86 6.50 -3.23
CA ASP A 113 20.22 5.22 -3.50
C ASP A 113 21.27 4.24 -4.04
N ARG A 114 21.59 3.20 -3.24
CA ARG A 114 22.55 2.14 -3.62
C ARG A 114 21.82 0.85 -3.97
N TYR A 115 20.51 0.91 -4.25
CA TYR A 115 19.68 -0.25 -4.54
C TYR A 115 20.32 -1.19 -5.58
N GLY A 116 20.83 -0.64 -6.69
CA GLY A 116 21.48 -1.41 -7.75
C GLY A 116 22.81 -2.09 -7.34
N GLU A 117 23.42 -1.70 -6.23
CA GLU A 117 24.63 -2.36 -5.70
C GLU A 117 24.27 -3.58 -4.82
N PHE A 118 23.12 -3.54 -4.15
CA PHE A 118 22.70 -4.58 -3.20
C PHE A 118 21.71 -5.59 -3.79
N VAL A 119 21.00 -5.21 -4.85
CA VAL A 119 19.96 -6.03 -5.49
C VAL A 119 20.41 -6.38 -6.90
N GLN A 120 20.86 -7.62 -7.11
CA GLN A 120 21.05 -8.17 -8.44
C GLN A 120 19.67 -8.39 -9.08
N GLN A 121 19.46 -7.82 -10.28
CA GLN A 121 18.14 -7.80 -10.94
C GLN A 121 17.57 -9.20 -11.19
N ASP A 122 18.43 -10.20 -11.43
CA ASP A 122 18.02 -11.56 -11.81
C ASP A 122 17.58 -12.47 -10.64
N ARG A 123 17.48 -11.95 -9.42
CA ARG A 123 17.32 -12.80 -8.21
C ARG A 123 15.87 -12.96 -7.73
N PHE A 124 14.92 -12.26 -8.34
CA PHE A 124 13.52 -12.20 -7.89
C PHE A 124 12.49 -12.59 -8.97
N ASP A 125 12.94 -12.90 -10.19
CA ASP A 125 12.09 -13.40 -11.28
C ASP A 125 11.94 -14.93 -11.17
N ASP A 126 11.07 -15.38 -10.25
CA ASP A 126 10.55 -16.76 -10.15
C ASP A 126 9.05 -16.76 -9.78
#